data_AF-A0AAE3GSL9-F1
#
_entry.id   AF-A0AAE3GSL9-F1
#
_cell.length_a   1.000
_cell.length_b   1.000
_cell.length_c   1.000
_cell.angle_alpha   90.00
_cell.angle_beta   90.00
_cell.angle_gamma   90.00
#
_symmetry.space_group_name_H-M   'P 1'
#
loop_
_entity.id
_entity.type
_entity.pdbx_description
1 polymer ?
#
loop_
_entity_poly.entity_id
_entity_poly.type
_entity_poly.pdbx_seq_one_letter_code
_entity_poly.pdbx_strand_id
1 'polypeptide(L)' 'MASRRAIRPSKEELQELIWTKPTSQLAKDFGVSGKAIEKWCKAYGIEKPPRGYWAKKQYSQL' A
#
# COMPACT_ATOMS: atom_id res chain seq x y z
N MET A 1 -14.27 -12.09 -14.84
CA MET A 1 -13.11 -11.45 -14.17
C MET A 1 -13.13 -11.87 -12.71
N ALA A 2 -12.22 -12.75 -12.30
CA ALA A 2 -12.23 -13.33 -10.96
C ALA A 2 -12.13 -12.22 -9.90
N SER A 3 -13.13 -12.14 -9.03
CA SER A 3 -13.05 -11.40 -7.77
C SER A 3 -11.89 -11.97 -6.96
N ARG A 4 -10.68 -11.45 -7.18
CA ARG A 4 -9.56 -11.68 -6.27
C ARG A 4 -10.00 -11.11 -4.93
N ARG A 5 -10.39 -12.00 -4.01
CA ARG A 5 -10.53 -11.70 -2.59
C ARG A 5 -9.13 -11.37 -2.08
N ALA A 6 -8.65 -10.18 -2.39
CA ALA A 6 -7.49 -9.65 -1.70
C ALA A 6 -7.87 -9.56 -0.24
N ILE A 7 -7.15 -10.33 0.58
CA ILE A 7 -7.36 -10.33 2.02
C ILE A 7 -6.97 -8.93 2.48
N ARG A 8 -7.96 -8.21 3.02
CA ARG A 8 -7.74 -6.87 3.55
C ARG A 8 -7.03 -7.04 4.90
N PRO A 9 -5.76 -6.59 5.04
CA PRO A 9 -5.04 -6.66 6.30
C PRO A 9 -5.69 -5.75 7.34
N SER A 10 -5.43 -6.02 8.61
CA SER A 10 -5.86 -5.19 9.74
C SER A 10 -5.26 -3.79 9.67
N LYS A 11 -5.85 -2.83 10.41
CA LYS A 11 -5.37 -1.44 10.45
C LYS A 11 -3.89 -1.36 10.82
N GLU A 12 -3.50 -2.07 11.87
CA GLU A 12 -2.14 -2.07 12.43
C GLU A 12 -1.16 -2.68 11.43
N GLU A 13 -1.47 -3.88 10.93
CA GLU A 13 -0.65 -4.58 9.93
C GLU A 13 -0.47 -3.73 8.66
N LEU A 14 -1.54 -3.09 8.17
CA LEU A 14 -1.46 -2.21 7.02
C LEU A 14 -0.57 -0.98 7.31
N GLN A 15 -0.66 -0.42 8.51
CA GLN A 15 0.15 0.72 8.92
C GLN A 15 1.64 0.32 8.94
N GLU A 16 1.99 -0.75 9.63
CA GLU A 16 3.37 -1.27 9.68
C GLU A 16 3.92 -1.55 8.28
N LEU A 17 3.12 -2.19 7.44
CA LEU A 17 3.48 -2.49 6.05
C LEU A 17 3.73 -1.23 5.22
N ILE A 18 2.91 -0.18 5.38
CA ILE A 18 3.06 1.10 4.66
C ILE A 18 4.32 1.86 5.08
N TRP A 19 4.72 1.73 6.35
CA TRP A 19 5.95 2.31 6.87
C TRP A 19 7.19 1.49 6.52
N THR A 20 7.04 0.18 6.33
CA THR A 20 8.14 -0.73 5.99
C THR A 20 8.40 -0.82 4.49
N LYS A 21 7.33 -0.82 3.67
CA LYS A 21 7.39 -1.06 2.22
C LYS A 21 6.58 -0.02 1.44
N PRO A 22 7.00 0.33 0.22
CA PRO A 22 6.22 1.24 -0.62
C PRO A 22 4.91 0.59 -1.08
N THR A 23 3.91 1.44 -1.31
CA THR A 23 2.56 1.02 -1.70
C THR A 23 2.53 0.17 -2.97
N SER A 24 3.47 0.41 -3.90
CA SER A 24 3.64 -0.38 -5.12
C SER A 24 4.12 -1.81 -4.86
N GLN A 25 4.96 -2.02 -3.85
CA GLN A 25 5.42 -3.35 -3.45
C GLN A 25 4.26 -4.09 -2.77
N LEU A 26 3.57 -3.44 -1.84
CA LEU A 26 2.39 -4.00 -1.17
C LEU A 26 1.30 -4.37 -2.18
N ALA A 27 1.05 -3.50 -3.16
CA ALA A 27 0.12 -3.80 -4.25
C ALA A 27 0.47 -5.11 -4.96
N LYS A 28 1.76 -5.36 -5.26
CA LYS A 28 2.20 -6.63 -5.86
C LYS A 28 2.03 -7.81 -4.91
N ASP A 29 2.42 -7.64 -3.64
CA ASP A 29 2.37 -8.67 -2.58
C ASP A 29 0.93 -9.14 -2.34
N PHE A 30 0.00 -8.19 -2.22
CA PHE A 30 -1.43 -8.46 -2.05
C PHE A 30 -2.17 -8.78 -3.36
N GLY A 31 -1.50 -8.69 -4.51
CA GLY A 31 -2.12 -8.89 -5.83
C GLY A 31 -3.21 -7.86 -6.17
N VAL A 32 -3.12 -6.66 -5.60
CA VAL A 32 -4.07 -5.54 -5.78
C VAL A 32 -3.42 -4.36 -6.51
N SER A 33 -4.22 -3.40 -6.97
CA SER A 33 -3.68 -2.12 -7.45
C SER A 33 -3.28 -1.22 -6.28
N GLY A 34 -2.29 -0.33 -6.46
CA GLY A 34 -1.93 0.67 -5.45
C GLY A 34 -3.11 1.55 -4.99
N LYS A 35 -4.10 1.77 -5.86
CA LYS A 35 -5.38 2.41 -5.51
C LYS A 35 -6.18 1.64 -4.45
N ALA A 36 -6.12 0.31 -4.43
CA ALA A 36 -6.81 -0.51 -3.42
C ALA A 36 -6.17 -0.30 -2.04
N ILE A 37 -4.84 -0.28 -1.97
CA ILE A 37 -4.11 0.07 -0.74
C ILE A 37 -4.47 1.49 -0.29
N GLU A 38 -4.54 2.47 -1.21
CA GLU A 38 -5.02 3.83 -0.86
C GLU A 38 -6.44 3.83 -0.30
N LYS A 39 -7.35 3.03 -0.86
CA LYS A 39 -8.71 2.88 -0.32
C LYS A 39 -8.70 2.29 1.09
N TRP A 40 -7.85 1.30 1.35
CA TRP A 40 -7.71 0.73 2.68
C TRP A 40 -7.17 1.74 3.68
N CYS A 41 -6.13 2.50 3.33
CA CYS A 41 -5.59 3.58 4.17
C CYS A 41 -6.68 4.59 4.54
N LYS A 42 -7.45 5.05 3.55
CA LYS A 42 -8.56 5.99 3.75
C LYS A 42 -9.64 5.40 4.66
N ALA A 43 -10.00 4.13 4.45
CA ALA A 43 -11.02 3.46 5.24
C ALA A 43 -10.60 3.21 6.69
N TYR A 44 -9.30 3.07 6.96
CA TYR A 44 -8.76 2.92 8.31
C TYR A 44 -8.31 4.23 8.98
N GLY A 45 -8.33 5.34 8.24
CA GLY A 45 -7.83 6.64 8.70
C GLY A 45 -6.32 6.62 8.98
N ILE A 46 -5.54 5.85 8.24
CA ILE A 46 -4.09 5.76 8.41
C ILE A 46 -3.44 6.94 7.69
N GLU A 47 -2.64 7.72 8.41
CA GLU A 47 -1.80 8.77 7.86
C GLU A 47 -0.64 8.13 7.08
N LYS A 48 -0.83 8.04 5.77
CA LYS A 48 0.21 7.54 4.86
C LYS A 48 1.27 8.62 4.63
N PRO A 49 2.55 8.23 4.40
CA PRO A 49 3.56 9.17 3.96
C PRO A 49 3.11 9.90 2.69
N PRO A 50 3.48 11.17 2.51
CA PRO A 50 2.97 12.02 1.44
C PRO A 50 3.19 11.37 0.07
N ARG A 51 2.24 11.58 -0.84
CA ARG A 51 2.33 11.10 -2.23
C ARG A 51 3.66 11.55 -2.82
N GLY A 52 4.50 10.58 -3.21
CA GLY A 52 5.84 10.84 -3.75
C GLY A 52 7.00 10.51 -2.81
N TYR A 53 6.79 10.34 -1.49
CA TYR A 53 7.86 9.94 -0.56
C TYR A 53 8.54 8.65 -1.00
N TRP A 54 7.74 7.62 -1.30
CA TRP A 54 8.24 6.35 -1.81
C TRP A 54 8.65 6.38 -3.28
N ALA A 55 8.06 7.27 -4.10
CA ALA A 55 8.46 7.42 -5.50
C ALA A 55 9.88 8.00 -5.61
N LYS A 56 10.21 8.97 -4.74
CA LYS A 56 11.57 9.52 -4.62
C LYS A 56 12.57 8.45 -4.15
N LYS A 57 12.16 7.59 -3.21
CA LYS A 57 13.02 6.50 -2.68
C LYS A 57 13.26 5.38 -3.71
N GLN A 58 12.24 5.03 -4.49
CA GLN A 58 12.34 4.01 -5.56
C GLN A 58 13.17 4.49 -6.75
N TYR A 59 13.14 5.78 -7.08
CA TYR A 59 13.93 6.33 -8.18
C TYR A 59 15.45 6.30 -7.90
N SER A 60 15.86 6.20 -6.63
CA SER A 60 17.29 6.12 -6.25
C SER A 60 17.93 4.75 -6.49
N GLN A 61 17.22 3.77 -7.06
CA GLN A 61 17.72 2.42 -7.36
C GLN A 61 17.91 2.14 -8.86
N LEU A 62 18.00 3.18 -9.70
CA LEU A 62 18.40 3.07 -11.10
C LEU A 62 19.91 3.26 -11.29
#